data_AF-A0A6A7LJI7-F1
#
_entry.id   AF-A0A6A7LJI7-F1
#
_cell.length_a   1.000
_cell.length_b   1.000
_cell.length_c   1.000
_cell.angle_alpha   90.00
_cell.angle_beta   90.00
_cell.angle_gamma   90.00
#
_symmetry.space_group_name_H-M   'P 1'
#
loop_
_entity.id
_entity.type
_entity.pdbx_description
1 polymer ?
#
loop_
_entity_poly.entity_id
_entity_poly.type
_entity_poly.pdbx_seq_one_letter_code
_entity_poly.pdbx_strand_id
1 'polypeptide(L)'
;MPERQEKIDSEKTEAREDKISRYAELIEQYLKGQIIPHSESDIIKEVLKIKLDTDDDIPSSKHDLDMLAEIRGSLRTLVSQRKVFQTLVLDPQTKEQTAYYIWEKGK
;
A
#
# COMPACT_ATOMS: atom_id res chain seq x y z
N MET A 1 -34.96 -19.45 12.84
CA MET A 1 -34.78 -18.13 12.20
C MET A 1 -33.56 -17.44 12.82
N PRO A 2 -32.32 -17.61 12.31
CA PRO A 2 -31.17 -16.84 12.76
C PRO A 2 -30.60 -15.98 11.61
N GLU A 3 -31.15 -14.78 11.40
CA GLU A 3 -30.73 -13.85 10.32
C GLU A 3 -30.00 -12.60 10.84
N ARG A 4 -29.44 -12.64 12.05
CA ARG A 4 -28.84 -11.44 12.69
C ARG A 4 -27.32 -11.41 12.76
N GLN A 5 -26.63 -12.48 12.40
CA GLN A 5 -25.17 -12.53 12.53
C GLN A 5 -24.40 -12.08 11.29
N GLU A 6 -25.01 -12.11 10.09
CA GLU A 6 -24.30 -11.83 8.82
C GLU A 6 -24.10 -10.33 8.52
N LYS A 7 -24.88 -9.43 9.11
CA LYS A 7 -24.82 -8.00 8.74
C LYS A 7 -23.65 -7.23 9.36
N ILE A 8 -23.02 -7.76 10.40
CA ILE A 8 -21.97 -7.04 11.15
C ILE A 8 -20.57 -7.25 10.53
N ASP A 9 -20.35 -8.35 9.82
CA ASP A 9 -19.10 -8.62 9.11
C ASP A 9 -19.02 -7.86 7.78
N SER A 10 -20.14 -7.69 7.06
CA SER A 10 -20.17 -6.95 5.79
C SER A 10 -19.83 -5.46 5.94
N GLU A 11 -20.36 -4.77 6.96
CA GLU A 11 -20.10 -3.33 7.14
C GLU A 11 -18.64 -3.04 7.51
N LYS A 12 -18.00 -3.98 8.22
CA LYS A 12 -16.57 -3.91 8.56
C LYS A 12 -15.67 -4.27 7.38
N THR A 13 -16.19 -5.01 6.41
CA THR A 13 -15.48 -5.39 5.18
C THR A 13 -15.58 -4.27 4.15
N GLU A 14 -16.76 -3.64 3.98
CA GLU A 14 -16.95 -2.47 3.11
C GLU A 14 -16.11 -1.27 3.56
N ALA A 15 -16.09 -0.94 4.85
CA ALA A 15 -15.23 0.14 5.37
C ALA A 15 -13.72 -0.12 5.16
N ARG A 16 -13.33 -1.40 5.03
CA ARG A 16 -11.96 -1.82 4.72
C ARG A 16 -11.68 -1.74 3.22
N GLU A 17 -12.63 -2.14 2.39
CA GLU A 17 -12.53 -2.05 0.92
C GLU A 17 -12.48 -0.59 0.42
N ASP A 18 -13.21 0.32 1.05
CA ASP A 18 -13.21 1.75 0.71
C ASP A 18 -11.85 2.43 1.03
N LYS A 19 -11.22 2.07 2.15
CA LYS A 19 -9.89 2.59 2.53
C LYS A 19 -8.75 1.96 1.72
N ILE A 20 -8.81 0.65 1.47
CA ILE A 20 -7.83 -0.03 0.61
C ILE A 20 -7.86 0.59 -0.79
N SER A 21 -9.04 0.99 -1.27
CA SER A 21 -9.19 1.70 -2.54
C SER A 21 -8.51 3.07 -2.52
N ARG A 22 -8.65 3.82 -1.42
CA ARG A 22 -8.05 5.16 -1.30
C ARG A 22 -6.52 5.16 -1.24
N TYR A 23 -5.92 4.22 -0.50
CA TYR A 23 -4.46 4.07 -0.50
C TYR A 23 -3.94 3.51 -1.83
N ALA A 24 -4.69 2.60 -2.46
CA ALA A 24 -4.35 2.11 -3.79
C ALA A 24 -4.27 3.27 -4.78
N GLU A 25 -5.26 4.16 -4.83
CA GLU A 25 -5.22 5.33 -5.73
C GLU A 25 -4.02 6.25 -5.48
N LEU A 26 -3.64 6.49 -4.22
CA LEU A 26 -2.45 7.30 -3.89
C LEU A 26 -1.16 6.63 -4.37
N ILE A 27 -1.03 5.31 -4.15
CA ILE A 27 0.09 4.51 -4.64
C ILE A 27 0.12 4.54 -6.17
N GLU A 28 -1.04 4.40 -6.84
CA GLU A 28 -1.14 4.50 -8.30
C GLU A 28 -0.68 5.87 -8.78
N GLN A 29 -1.16 6.97 -8.19
CA GLN A 29 -0.78 8.33 -8.60
C GLN A 29 0.72 8.56 -8.42
N TYR A 30 1.27 8.14 -7.27
CA TYR A 30 2.70 8.22 -7.00
C TYR A 30 3.48 7.42 -8.05
N LEU A 31 3.22 6.12 -8.18
CA LEU A 31 3.97 5.25 -9.09
C LEU A 31 3.76 5.61 -10.57
N LYS A 32 2.60 6.13 -10.98
CA LYS A 32 2.35 6.62 -12.36
C LYS A 32 3.25 7.79 -12.73
N GLY A 33 3.58 8.65 -11.76
CA GLY A 33 4.50 9.77 -11.93
C GLY A 33 5.97 9.36 -11.90
N GLN A 34 6.28 8.15 -11.42
CA GLN A 34 7.64 7.64 -11.27
C GLN A 34 8.04 6.78 -12.47
N ILE A 35 9.23 7.05 -13.00
CA ILE A 35 9.83 6.28 -14.10
C ILE A 35 10.71 5.13 -13.55
N ILE A 36 11.09 5.23 -12.27
CA ILE A 36 12.05 4.36 -11.60
C ILE A 36 11.29 3.47 -10.60
N PRO A 37 11.68 2.19 -10.44
CA PRO A 37 11.13 1.34 -9.38
C PRO A 37 11.47 1.88 -7.98
N HIS A 38 10.47 1.94 -7.10
CA HIS A 38 10.60 2.45 -5.72
C HIS A 38 10.45 1.32 -4.70
N SER A 39 11.18 1.40 -3.59
CA SER A 39 11.08 0.38 -2.55
C SER A 39 9.74 0.46 -1.81
N GLU A 40 9.36 -0.60 -1.11
CA GLU A 40 8.17 -0.56 -0.24
C GLU A 40 8.21 0.63 0.72
N SER A 41 9.39 0.86 1.32
CA SER A 41 9.62 1.93 2.28
C SER A 41 9.43 3.31 1.65
N ASP A 42 9.92 3.54 0.44
CA ASP A 42 9.76 4.83 -0.26
C ASP A 42 8.29 5.14 -0.54
N ILE A 43 7.55 4.13 -1.03
CA ILE A 43 6.12 4.26 -1.33
C ILE A 43 5.34 4.53 -0.05
N ILE A 44 5.62 3.76 0.99
CA ILE A 44 5.01 3.94 2.31
C ILE A 44 5.25 5.36 2.81
N LYS A 45 6.50 5.84 2.77
CA LYS A 45 6.86 7.17 3.24
C LYS A 45 6.12 8.26 2.48
N GLU A 46 6.10 8.21 1.15
CA GLU A 46 5.41 9.26 0.38
C GLU A 46 3.89 9.21 0.55
N VAL A 47 3.29 8.01 0.55
CA VAL A 47 1.85 7.85 0.77
C VAL A 47 1.46 8.30 2.19
N LEU A 48 2.28 7.98 3.19
CA LEU A 48 2.09 8.45 4.55
C LEU A 48 2.28 9.96 4.66
N LYS A 49 3.32 10.53 4.04
CA LYS A 49 3.59 11.97 4.01
C LYS A 49 2.41 12.76 3.43
N ILE A 50 1.81 12.28 2.34
CA ILE A 50 0.60 12.87 1.74
C ILE A 50 -0.58 12.85 2.73
N LYS A 51 -0.66 11.84 3.59
CA LYS A 51 -1.80 11.59 4.49
C LYS A 51 -1.66 12.23 5.86
N LEU A 52 -0.44 12.28 6.39
CA LEU A 52 -0.12 12.70 7.74
C LEU A 52 0.27 14.19 7.80
N ASP A 53 0.55 14.84 6.66
CA ASP A 53 0.99 16.25 6.60
C ASP A 53 2.12 16.56 7.61
N THR A 54 2.92 15.54 7.92
CA THR A 54 3.99 15.61 8.92
C THR A 54 5.31 15.33 8.23
N ASP A 55 6.32 16.10 8.61
CA ASP A 55 7.72 15.97 8.14
C ASP A 55 8.43 14.77 8.80
N ASP A 56 7.74 14.05 9.70
CA ASP A 56 8.31 13.00 10.52
C ASP A 56 8.24 11.63 9.85
N ASP A 57 9.40 10.99 9.75
CA ASP A 57 9.65 9.78 8.95
C ASP A 57 9.30 8.48 9.72
N ILE A 58 8.90 8.60 11.00
CA ILE A 58 8.74 7.45 11.91
C ILE A 58 7.27 7.27 12.32
N PRO A 59 6.58 6.25 11.78
CA PRO A 59 5.23 5.88 12.20
C PRO A 59 5.27 5.34 13.65
N SER A 60 4.88 6.17 14.61
CA SER A 60 5.00 5.88 16.04
C SER A 60 3.66 5.59 16.73
N SER A 61 2.53 5.93 16.10
CA SER A 61 1.21 5.69 16.67
C SER A 61 0.60 4.37 16.17
N LYS A 62 -0.30 3.80 16.98
CA LYS A 62 -1.12 2.65 16.58
C LYS A 62 -1.90 2.92 15.28
N HIS A 63 -2.26 4.18 15.04
CA HIS A 63 -2.89 4.61 13.81
C HIS A 63 -1.96 4.47 12.59
N ASP A 64 -0.68 4.84 12.74
CA ASP A 64 0.30 4.71 11.65
C ASP A 64 0.57 3.25 11.31
N LEU A 65 0.67 2.38 12.33
CA LEU A 65 0.81 0.94 12.12
C LEU A 65 -0.39 0.34 11.38
N ASP A 66 -1.61 0.81 11.65
CA ASP A 66 -2.81 0.40 10.94
C ASP A 66 -2.75 0.87 9.47
N MET A 67 -2.37 2.14 9.23
CA MET A 67 -2.17 2.68 7.88
C MET A 67 -1.10 1.95 7.10
N LEU A 68 0.02 1.56 7.73
CA LEU A 68 1.05 0.73 7.11
C LEU A 68 0.49 -0.61 6.63
N ALA A 69 -0.34 -1.26 7.45
CA ALA A 69 -0.99 -2.50 7.08
C ALA A 69 -1.97 -2.30 5.92
N GLU A 70 -2.70 -1.18 5.89
CA GLU A 70 -3.59 -0.81 4.78
C GLU A 70 -2.80 -0.56 3.49
N ILE A 71 -1.72 0.22 3.52
CA ILE A 71 -0.85 0.52 2.37
C ILE A 71 -0.25 -0.77 1.80
N ARG A 72 0.26 -1.66 2.65
CA ARG A 72 0.76 -2.98 2.22
C ARG A 72 -0.34 -3.83 1.59
N GLY A 73 -1.55 -3.80 2.17
CA GLY A 73 -2.72 -4.45 1.61
C GLY A 73 -3.05 -3.92 0.20
N SER A 74 -3.07 -2.61 0.02
CA SER A 74 -3.29 -1.95 -1.25
C SER A 74 -2.22 -2.26 -2.29
N LEU A 75 -0.93 -2.22 -1.91
CA LEU A 75 0.19 -2.62 -2.77
C LEU A 75 0.02 -4.06 -3.27
N ARG A 76 -0.31 -4.99 -2.37
CA ARG A 76 -0.53 -6.39 -2.72
C ARG A 76 -1.72 -6.58 -3.66
N THR A 77 -2.79 -5.81 -3.47
CA THR A 77 -3.95 -5.78 -4.36
C THR A 77 -3.56 -5.24 -5.74
N LEU A 78 -2.81 -4.14 -5.82
CA LEU A 78 -2.34 -3.57 -7.09
C LEU A 78 -1.43 -4.52 -7.87
N VAL A 79 -0.54 -5.23 -7.16
CA VAL A 79 0.30 -6.29 -7.76
C VAL A 79 -0.56 -7.45 -8.26
N SER A 80 -1.54 -7.89 -7.48
CA SER A 80 -2.47 -8.96 -7.89
C SER A 80 -3.32 -8.57 -9.10
N GLN A 81 -3.69 -7.29 -9.20
CA GLN A 81 -4.39 -6.69 -10.33
C GLN A 81 -3.49 -6.43 -11.55
N ARG A 82 -2.19 -6.73 -11.48
CA ARG A 82 -1.17 -6.43 -12.51
C ARG A 82 -1.10 -4.95 -12.91
N LYS A 83 -1.50 -4.05 -12.02
CA LYS A 83 -1.33 -2.60 -12.20
C LYS A 83 0.08 -2.15 -11.82
N VAL A 84 0.67 -2.85 -10.85
CA VAL A 84 2.01 -2.57 -10.33
C VAL A 84 2.83 -3.85 -10.44
N PHE A 85 4.05 -3.73 -10.94
CA PHE A 85 4.98 -4.84 -11.01
C PHE A 85 5.89 -4.82 -9.78
N GLN A 86 5.98 -5.95 -9.08
CA GLN A 86 6.90 -6.15 -7.96
C GLN A 86 8.14 -6.89 -8.45
N THR A 87 9.32 -6.36 -8.15
CA THR A 87 10.61 -7.01 -8.37
C THR A 87 11.37 -7.13 -7.05
N LEU A 88 12.01 -8.27 -6.83
CA LEU A 88 12.87 -8.49 -5.67
C LEU A 88 14.30 -8.29 -6.12
N VAL A 89 14.97 -7.31 -5.54
CA VAL A 89 16.38 -7.03 -5.79
C VAL A 89 17.16 -7.44 -4.56
N LEU A 90 18.16 -8.29 -4.75
CA LEU A 90 19.10 -8.65 -3.69
C LEU A 90 20.12 -7.52 -3.56
N ASP A 91 20.21 -6.93 -2.37
CA ASP A 91 21.24 -5.95 -2.08
C ASP A 91 22.62 -6.65 -2.08
N PRO A 92 23.57 -6.22 -2.91
CA PRO A 92 24.87 -6.88 -3.02
C PRO A 92 25.75 -6.69 -1.77
N GLN A 93 25.50 -5.67 -0.95
CA GLN A 93 26.24 -5.41 0.29
C GLN A 93 25.62 -6.12 1.48
N THR A 94 24.32 -5.96 1.73
CA THR A 94 23.66 -6.50 2.92
C THR A 94 23.15 -7.93 2.73
N LYS A 95 23.07 -8.39 1.47
CA LYS A 95 22.41 -9.65 1.06
C LYS A 95 20.95 -9.72 1.47
N GLU A 96 20.32 -8.59 1.75
CA GLU A 96 18.90 -8.50 2.02
C GLU A 96 18.14 -8.43 0.71
N GLN A 97 16.97 -9.07 0.64
CA GLN A 97 16.08 -8.94 -0.51
C GLN A 97 15.13 -7.77 -0.27
N THR A 98 15.21 -6.77 -1.12
CA THR A 98 14.34 -5.60 -1.08
C THR A 98 13.32 -5.67 -2.20
N ALA A 99 12.04 -5.51 -1.83
CA ALA A 99 10.96 -5.41 -2.79
C ALA A 99 10.89 -4.00 -3.36
N TYR A 100 10.96 -3.91 -4.68
CA TYR A 100 10.72 -2.70 -5.45
C TYR A 100 9.45 -2.85 -6.28
N TYR A 101 8.75 -1.74 -6.44
CA TYR A 101 7.49 -1.67 -7.16
C TYR A 101 7.57 -0.59 -8.22
N ILE A 102 7.06 -0.90 -9.41
CA ILE A 102 6.97 0.04 -10.53
C ILE A 102 5.58 0.00 -11.12
N TRP A 103 5.09 1.16 -11.56
CA TRP A 103 3.83 1.21 -12.29
C TRP A 103 3.96 0.47 -13.62
N GLU A 104 3.13 -0.54 -13.84
CA GLU A 104 3.03 -1.17 -15.14
C GLU A 104 2.17 -0.26 -16.02
N LYS A 105 2.82 0.56 -16.85
CA LYS A 105 2.11 1.24 -17.95
C LYS A 105 1.62 0.15 -18.90
N GLY A 106 0.39 -0.29 -18.69
CA GLY A 106 -0.35 -1.07 -19.67
C GLY A 106 -0.19 -0.41 -21.04
N LYS A 107 0.32 -1.19 -21.99
CA LYS A 107 0.38 -0.84 -23.40
C LYS A 107 -1.00 -0.51 -23.95
#